data_AF-A0A397U7Y6-F1
#
_entry.id   AF-A0A397U7Y6-F1
#
_cell.length_a   1.000
_cell.length_b   1.000
_cell.length_c   1.000
_cell.angle_alpha   90.00
_cell.angle_beta   90.00
_cell.angle_gamma   90.00
#
_symmetry.space_group_name_H-M   'P 1'
#
loop_
_entity.id
_entity.type
_entity.pdbx_description
1 polymer ?
#
loop_
_entity_poly.entity_id
_entity_poly.type
_entity_poly.pdbx_seq_one_letter_code
_entity_poly.pdbx_strand_id
1 'polypeptide(L)'
;VGYCYENKIGVKKNGRKVFEYYQKSADMGEVQGTNNAGHCYENGIGVERDIHIYEAFEYYKKSAGMGYAIGVYNVEYCYHYGNGVKKMSVKLSSIINNQQRWDTLMECTVLANFIKKDSLLKRI
;
A
#
# COMPACT_ATOMS: atom_id res chain seq x y z
N VAL A 1 -6.11 20.04 3.01
CA VAL A 1 -6.90 20.40 1.79
C VAL A 1 -7.41 19.18 1.03
N GLY A 2 -6.60 18.15 0.78
CA GLY A 2 -7.06 16.89 0.16
C GLY A 2 -8.30 16.29 0.84
N TYR A 3 -8.26 16.18 2.17
CA TYR A 3 -9.39 15.72 3.00
C TYR A 3 -10.70 16.50 2.76
N CYS A 4 -10.63 17.82 2.53
CA CYS A 4 -11.80 18.64 2.27
C CYS A 4 -12.45 18.30 0.92
N TYR A 5 -11.63 18.05 -0.11
CA TYR A 5 -12.11 17.58 -1.41
C TYR A 5 -12.67 16.16 -1.34
N GLU A 6 -12.14 15.31 -0.46
CA GLU A 6 -12.63 13.95 -0.28
C GLU A 6 -14.01 13.94 0.41
N ASN A 7 -14.16 14.74 1.48
CA ASN A 7 -15.34 14.77 2.37
C ASN A 7 -16.34 15.89 2.05
N LYS A 8 -16.17 16.61 0.93
CA LYS A 8 -17.02 17.74 0.51
C LYS A 8 -17.12 18.88 1.54
N ILE A 9 -16.06 19.12 2.30
CA ILE A 9 -16.04 20.17 3.32
C ILE A 9 -15.72 21.51 2.65
N GLY A 10 -16.76 22.31 2.39
CA GLY A 10 -16.62 23.65 1.79
C GLY A 10 -16.18 23.66 0.31
N VAL A 11 -15.99 22.49 -0.31
CA VAL A 11 -15.62 22.34 -1.73
C VAL A 11 -16.36 21.16 -2.35
N LYS A 12 -16.57 21.19 -3.67
CA LYS A 12 -17.13 20.05 -4.41
C LYS A 12 -16.12 18.89 -4.43
N LYS A 13 -16.61 17.65 -4.34
CA LYS A 13 -15.77 16.45 -4.42
C LYS A 13 -14.98 16.43 -5.73
N ASN A 14 -13.68 16.18 -5.64
CA ASN A 14 -12.81 16.08 -6.83
C ASN A 14 -11.65 15.11 -6.55
N GLY A 15 -11.73 13.89 -7.08
CA GLY A 15 -10.73 12.84 -6.83
C GLY A 15 -9.33 13.20 -7.33
N ARG A 16 -9.22 13.90 -8.46
CA ARG A 16 -7.92 14.34 -8.99
C ARG A 16 -7.22 15.31 -8.04
N LYS A 17 -7.97 16.27 -7.49
CA LYS A 17 -7.45 17.19 -6.46
C LYS A 17 -7.11 16.47 -5.16
N VAL A 18 -7.91 15.48 -4.73
CA VAL A 18 -7.58 14.66 -3.55
C VAL A 18 -6.21 14.00 -3.74
N PHE A 19 -6.01 13.33 -4.87
CA PHE A 19 -4.76 12.69 -5.21
C PHE A 19 -3.59 13.67 -5.25
N GLU A 20 -3.72 14.79 -5.98
CA GLU A 20 -2.67 15.81 -6.07
C GLU A 20 -2.25 16.35 -4.70
N TYR A 21 -3.18 16.59 -3.78
CA TYR A 21 -2.85 17.11 -2.45
C TYR A 21 -2.21 16.06 -1.56
N TYR A 22 -2.68 14.81 -1.57
CA TYR A 22 -2.03 13.75 -0.79
C TYR A 22 -0.65 13.39 -1.35
N GLN A 23 -0.47 13.43 -2.67
CA GLN A 23 0.84 13.26 -3.30
C GLN A 23 1.82 14.35 -2.87
N LYS A 24 1.42 15.63 -2.93
CA LYS A 24 2.25 16.73 -2.41
C LYS A 24 2.60 16.56 -0.93
N SER A 25 1.67 16.08 -0.12
CA SER A 25 1.91 15.78 1.30
C SER A 25 2.95 14.67 1.48
N ALA A 26 2.86 13.60 0.68
CA ALA A 26 3.84 12.52 0.67
C ALA A 26 5.23 12.98 0.20
N ASP A 27 5.29 13.87 -0.79
CA ASP A 27 6.53 14.44 -1.32
C ASP A 27 7.23 15.35 -0.30
N MET A 28 6.46 16.00 0.58
CA MET A 28 6.99 16.76 1.73
C MET A 28 7.42 15.87 2.90
N GLY A 29 7.34 14.55 2.76
CA GLY A 29 7.71 13.60 3.82
C GLY A 29 6.70 13.55 4.96
N GLU A 30 5.45 13.95 4.72
CA GLU A 30 4.40 13.86 5.73
C GLU A 30 3.82 12.43 5.74
N VAL A 31 3.75 11.85 6.94
CA VAL A 31 3.51 10.43 7.13
C VAL A 31 2.06 10.01 6.83
N GLN A 32 1.09 10.84 7.21
CA GLN A 32 -0.33 10.61 6.95
C GLN A 32 -0.64 10.79 5.46
N GLY A 33 -0.01 11.76 4.83
CA GLY A 33 -0.09 12.08 3.42
C GLY A 33 0.49 10.96 2.57
N THR A 34 1.62 10.39 2.99
CA THR A 34 2.19 9.18 2.39
C THR A 34 1.19 8.02 2.45
N ASN A 35 0.57 7.78 3.60
CA ASN A 35 -0.47 6.74 3.71
C ASN A 35 -1.69 7.05 2.84
N ASN A 36 -2.16 8.30 2.82
CA ASN A 36 -3.36 8.70 2.08
C ASN A 36 -3.13 8.69 0.56
N ALA A 37 -1.90 8.91 0.10
CA ALA A 37 -1.54 8.71 -1.31
C ALA A 37 -1.64 7.22 -1.69
N GLY A 38 -1.18 6.31 -0.82
CA GLY A 38 -1.39 4.87 -0.98
C GLY A 38 -2.88 4.51 -1.08
N HIS A 39 -3.71 5.10 -0.24
CA HIS A 39 -5.17 4.92 -0.26
C HIS A 39 -5.82 5.39 -1.56
N CYS A 40 -5.33 6.49 -2.15
CA CYS A 40 -5.80 6.92 -3.47
C CYS A 40 -5.51 5.91 -4.57
N TYR A 41 -4.31 5.31 -4.57
CA TYR A 41 -3.94 4.28 -5.53
C TYR A 41 -4.77 3.01 -5.38
N GLU A 42 -4.97 2.55 -4.14
CA GLU A 42 -5.79 1.36 -3.84
C GLU A 42 -7.24 1.51 -4.31
N ASN A 43 -7.82 2.70 -4.11
CA ASN A 43 -9.23 2.96 -4.39
C ASN A 43 -9.48 3.61 -5.75
N GLY A 44 -8.45 3.94 -6.53
CA GLY A 44 -8.57 4.66 -7.80
C GLY A 44 -9.09 6.09 -7.65
N ILE A 45 -8.76 6.77 -6.55
CA ILE A 45 -9.18 8.15 -6.31
C ILE A 45 -8.29 9.06 -7.13
N GLY A 46 -8.82 9.58 -8.24
CA GLY A 46 -8.08 10.51 -9.12
C GLY A 46 -7.04 9.86 -10.02
N VAL A 47 -6.92 8.52 -9.99
CA VAL A 47 -5.97 7.71 -10.77
C VAL A 47 -6.63 6.39 -11.19
N GLU A 48 -6.05 5.72 -12.18
CA GLU A 48 -6.55 4.42 -12.64
C GLU A 48 -6.16 3.30 -11.67
N ARG A 49 -7.14 2.82 -10.88
CA ARG A 49 -6.95 1.83 -9.80
C ARG A 49 -6.13 0.61 -10.21
N ASP A 50 -6.47 0.05 -11.38
CA ASP A 50 -6.02 -1.28 -11.77
C ASP A 50 -4.54 -1.32 -12.18
N ILE A 51 -3.95 -0.17 -12.49
CA ILE A 51 -2.55 -0.01 -12.86
C ILE A 51 -1.67 0.15 -11.62
N HIS A 52 -2.20 0.82 -10.59
CA HIS A 52 -1.40 1.40 -9.51
C HIS A 52 -1.46 0.66 -8.16
N ILE A 53 -1.92 -0.59 -8.15
CA ILE A 53 -2.07 -1.36 -6.91
C ILE A 53 -0.70 -1.69 -6.26
N TYR A 54 0.37 -1.76 -7.05
CA TYR A 54 1.73 -1.93 -6.54
C TYR A 54 2.22 -0.65 -5.86
N GLU A 55 1.94 0.50 -6.46
CA GLU A 55 2.25 1.81 -5.91
C GLU A 55 1.53 2.02 -4.57
N ALA A 56 0.25 1.64 -4.45
CA ALA A 56 -0.46 1.68 -3.16
C ALA A 56 0.32 0.98 -2.03
N PHE A 57 0.80 -0.23 -2.31
CA PHE A 57 1.56 -1.04 -1.36
C PHE A 57 2.90 -0.41 -0.97
N GLU A 58 3.65 0.13 -1.93
CA GLU A 58 4.93 0.81 -1.64
C GLU A 58 4.73 2.07 -0.80
N TYR A 59 3.64 2.83 -1.01
CA TYR A 59 3.31 3.98 -0.17
C TYR A 59 2.94 3.58 1.26
N TYR A 60 2.18 2.49 1.44
CA TYR A 60 1.90 1.95 2.77
C TYR A 60 3.16 1.47 3.48
N LYS A 61 4.07 0.77 2.77
CA LYS A 61 5.38 0.38 3.31
C LYS A 61 6.23 1.58 3.72
N LYS A 62 6.26 2.64 2.90
CA LYS A 62 6.98 3.88 3.23
C LYS A 62 6.42 4.51 4.50
N SER A 63 5.09 4.62 4.61
CA SER A 63 4.43 5.17 5.80
C SER A 63 4.68 4.31 7.05
N ALA A 64 4.65 2.98 6.92
CA ALA A 64 5.01 2.04 7.98
C ALA A 64 6.48 2.21 8.43
N GLY A 65 7.41 2.34 7.48
CA GLY A 65 8.83 2.57 7.75
C GLY A 65 9.11 3.91 8.46
N MET A 66 8.17 4.86 8.38
CA MET A 66 8.20 6.13 9.12
C MET A 66 7.53 6.02 10.51
N GLY A 67 7.12 4.82 10.93
CA GLY A 67 6.52 4.57 12.25
C GLY A 67 5.01 4.79 12.32
N TYR A 68 4.30 4.89 11.19
CA TYR A 68 2.85 5.07 11.22
C TYR A 68 2.12 3.75 11.41
N ALA A 69 1.43 3.60 12.53
CA ALA A 69 0.69 2.39 12.86
C ALA A 69 -0.38 2.03 11.81
N ILE A 70 -1.06 3.04 11.23
CA ILE A 70 -2.03 2.80 10.15
C ILE A 70 -1.33 2.33 8.88
N GLY A 71 -0.13 2.83 8.59
CA GLY A 71 0.70 2.33 7.49
C GLY A 71 1.03 0.85 7.66
N VAL A 72 1.44 0.44 8.86
CA VAL A 72 1.71 -0.98 9.19
C VAL A 72 0.44 -1.83 8.99
N TYR A 73 -0.70 -1.38 9.53
CA TYR A 73 -1.98 -2.05 9.35
C TYR A 73 -2.36 -2.20 7.86
N ASN A 74 -2.15 -1.16 7.05
CA ASN A 74 -2.47 -1.19 5.63
C ASN A 74 -1.55 -2.13 4.84
N VAL A 75 -0.28 -2.24 5.23
CA VAL A 75 0.66 -3.26 4.68
C VAL A 75 0.16 -4.67 5.01
N GLU A 76 -0.20 -4.93 6.27
CA GLU A 76 -0.75 -6.23 6.68
C GLU A 76 -2.06 -6.53 5.96
N TYR A 77 -2.97 -5.56 5.86
CA TYR A 77 -4.21 -5.68 5.12
C TYR A 77 -3.97 -6.04 3.65
N CYS A 78 -2.98 -5.41 3.01
CA CYS A 78 -2.57 -5.75 1.65
C CYS A 78 -2.11 -7.21 1.54
N TYR A 79 -1.33 -7.72 2.50
CA TYR A 79 -0.87 -9.12 2.53
C TYR A 79 -1.99 -10.13 2.79
N HIS A 80 -2.95 -9.81 3.65
CA HIS A 80 -3.98 -10.75 4.10
C HIS A 80 -5.25 -10.73 3.23
N TYR A 81 -5.66 -9.55 2.76
CA TYR A 81 -6.96 -9.32 2.13
C TYR A 81 -6.85 -8.58 0.78
N GLY A 82 -5.71 -7.97 0.50
CA GLY A 82 -5.50 -7.22 -0.72
C GLY A 82 -5.60 -8.09 -1.97
N ASN A 83 -6.61 -7.84 -2.80
CA ASN A 83 -6.60 -8.23 -4.23
C ASN A 83 -5.31 -7.75 -4.92
N GLY A 84 -4.67 -6.71 -4.36
CA GLY A 84 -3.35 -6.23 -4.75
C GLY A 84 -2.26 -7.28 -4.74
N VAL A 85 -2.16 -8.18 -3.75
CA VAL A 85 -1.07 -9.18 -3.72
C VAL A 85 -1.30 -10.31 -4.73
N LYS A 86 -2.55 -10.72 -4.97
CA LYS A 86 -2.88 -11.64 -6.09
C LYS A 86 -2.61 -11.00 -7.44
N LYS A 87 -2.92 -9.71 -7.61
CA LYS A 87 -2.63 -8.97 -8.85
C LYS A 87 -1.13 -8.66 -8.98
N MET A 88 -0.43 -8.47 -7.86
CA MET A 88 1.02 -8.35 -7.74
C MET A 88 1.68 -9.61 -8.22
N SER A 89 1.24 -10.79 -7.72
CA SER A 89 1.82 -12.06 -8.10
C SER A 89 1.61 -12.34 -9.59
N VAL A 90 0.45 -11.99 -10.14
CA VAL A 90 0.18 -12.13 -11.59
C VAL A 90 1.04 -11.16 -12.41
N LYS A 91 1.12 -9.87 -12.06
CA LYS A 91 1.94 -8.88 -12.79
C LYS A 91 3.44 -9.13 -12.61
N LEU A 92 3.93 -9.44 -11.40
CA LEU A 92 5.30 -9.91 -11.18
C LEU A 92 5.57 -11.19 -11.95
N SER A 93 4.68 -12.18 -11.99
CA SER A 93 4.91 -13.39 -12.79
C SER A 93 5.04 -13.11 -14.29
N SER A 94 4.31 -12.10 -14.81
CA SER A 94 4.46 -11.65 -16.20
C SER A 94 5.77 -10.88 -16.45
N ILE A 95 6.33 -10.21 -15.43
CA ILE A 95 7.60 -9.46 -15.51
C ILE A 95 8.82 -10.39 -15.27
N ILE A 96 8.69 -11.37 -14.36
CA ILE A 96 9.75 -12.32 -13.95
C ILE A 96 10.00 -13.40 -15.03
N ASN A 97 9.12 -13.55 -16.02
CA ASN A 97 9.33 -14.47 -17.14
C ASN A 97 10.45 -14.03 -18.12
N ASN A 98 11.18 -12.95 -17.80
CA ASN A 98 12.44 -12.65 -18.47
C ASN A 98 13.58 -12.56 -17.44
N GLN A 99 14.21 -13.72 -17.24
CA GLN A 99 15.52 -13.98 -16.63
C GLN A 99 15.78 -13.40 -15.22
N GLN A 100 15.90 -14.33 -14.26
CA GLN A 100 16.37 -14.20 -12.87
C GLN A 100 15.39 -13.55 -11.88
N ARG A 101 14.91 -14.36 -10.92
CA ARG A 101 15.27 -14.25 -9.49
C ARG A 101 14.16 -14.82 -8.59
N TRP A 102 14.25 -16.13 -8.31
CA TRP A 102 13.44 -16.83 -7.32
C TRP A 102 13.63 -16.30 -5.88
N ASP A 103 14.60 -15.39 -5.65
CA ASP A 103 14.86 -14.78 -4.33
C ASP A 103 13.69 -13.95 -3.81
N THR A 104 12.84 -13.40 -4.70
CA THR A 104 11.66 -12.62 -4.32
C THR A 104 10.56 -13.47 -3.65
N LEU A 105 10.51 -14.77 -3.96
CA LEU A 105 9.61 -15.73 -3.29
C LEU A 105 10.08 -16.08 -1.87
N MET A 106 11.38 -15.88 -1.57
CA MET A 106 11.95 -16.19 -0.26
C MET A 106 11.48 -15.20 0.81
N GLU A 107 11.31 -13.90 0.50
CA GLU A 107 10.86 -12.89 1.47
C GLU A 107 9.42 -13.10 1.95
N CYS A 108 8.52 -13.57 1.08
CA CYS A 108 7.17 -13.99 1.48
C CYS A 108 7.19 -15.20 2.43
N THR A 109 8.20 -16.06 2.31
CA THR A 109 8.36 -17.24 3.17
C THR A 109 8.91 -16.85 4.56
N VAL A 110 9.72 -15.80 4.65
CA VAL A 110 10.26 -15.27 5.91
C VAL A 110 9.15 -14.70 6.80
N LEU A 111 8.20 -13.94 6.25
CA LEU A 111 7.04 -13.43 7.01
C LEU A 111 6.10 -14.55 7.47
N ALA A 112 5.86 -15.57 6.63
CA ALA A 112 5.06 -16.75 7.03
C ALA A 112 5.70 -17.53 8.19
N ASN A 113 7.03 -17.59 8.25
CA ASN A 113 7.75 -18.21 9.36
C ASN A 113 7.78 -17.32 10.62
N PHE A 114 7.79 -16.00 10.47
CA PHE A 114 7.70 -15.06 11.60
C PHE A 114 6.34 -15.17 12.32
N ILE A 115 5.25 -15.26 11.56
CA ILE A 115 3.88 -15.44 12.08
C ILE A 115 3.69 -16.83 12.73
N LYS A 116 4.30 -17.89 12.18
CA LYS A 116 4.28 -19.22 12.80
C LYS A 116 5.04 -19.27 14.13
N LYS A 117 6.12 -18.52 14.28
CA LYS A 117 6.93 -18.51 15.51
C LYS A 117 6.18 -17.82 16.66
N ASP A 118 5.45 -16.75 16.35
CA ASP A 118 4.69 -15.96 17.34
C ASP A 118 3.40 -16.66 17.81
N SER A 119 2.78 -17.49 16.95
CA SER A 119 1.62 -18.31 17.33
C SER A 119 1.97 -19.54 18.19
N LEU A 120 3.21 -20.05 18.11
CA LEU A 120 3.71 -21.13 18.97
C LEU A 120 4.13 -20.62 20.37
N LEU A 121 4.61 -19.38 20.49
CA LEU A 121 4.99 -18.78 21.77
C LEU A 121 3.80 -18.41 22.67
N LYS A 122 2.58 -18.31 22.13
CA LYS A 122 1.33 -18.07 22.91
C LYS A 122 0.64 -19.37 23.39
N ARG A 123 1.27 -20.54 23.19
CA ARG A 123 0.76 -21.85 23.60
C ARG A 123 1.66 -22.60 24.60
N ILE A 124 2.60 -21.91 25.22
CA ILE A 124 3.38 -22.37 26.39
C ILE A 124 3.01 -21.44 27.55
#